data_AF-A0AAE6YZ44-F1
#
_entry.id   AF-A0AAE6YZ44-F1
#
_cell.length_a   1.000
_cell.length_b   1.000
_cell.length_c   1.000
_cell.angle_alpha   90.00
_cell.angle_beta   90.00
_cell.angle_gamma   90.00
#
_symmetry.space_group_name_H-M   'P 1'
#
loop_
_entity.id
_entity.type
_entity.pdbx_description
1 polymer ?
#
loop_
_entity_poly.entity_id
_entity_poly.type
_entity_poly.pdbx_seq_one_letter_code
_entity_poly.pdbx_strand_id
1 'polypeptide(L)'
;MNAHFTSSSSRKSRKTRITSWMLQLLAAAAFIAAGSAKLAAIPMMVDLFDKIGFGQWLRIFTGIVEITGGLALLIPATAAYGGVVLACTMAVGVMTHLLIIGGNPAPAIMLLIMTASIAYLRRESFLIFSGKK
;
A
#
# COMPACT_ATOMS: atom_id res chain seq x y z
N MET A 1 -7.99 52.54 12.54
CA MET A 1 -8.83 51.39 12.14
C MET A 1 -7.90 50.22 11.87
N ASN A 2 -7.84 49.24 12.78
CA ASN A 2 -6.86 48.15 12.72
C ASN A 2 -7.52 46.90 12.13
N ALA A 3 -7.12 46.50 10.92
CA ALA A 3 -7.50 45.21 10.35
C ALA A 3 -6.49 44.14 10.81
N HIS A 4 -6.83 43.41 11.88
CA HIS A 4 -6.15 42.17 12.21
C HIS A 4 -6.66 41.07 11.27
N PHE A 5 -5.89 40.71 10.25
CA PHE A 5 -6.08 39.47 9.51
C PHE A 5 -5.60 38.30 10.39
N THR A 6 -6.53 37.55 10.96
CA THR A 6 -6.24 36.30 11.66
C THR A 6 -5.99 35.19 10.62
N SER A 7 -4.72 34.83 10.42
CA SER A 7 -4.35 33.68 9.60
C SER A 7 -4.85 32.39 10.24
N SER A 8 -5.97 31.85 9.74
CA SER A 8 -6.50 30.53 10.11
C SER A 8 -5.64 29.42 9.49
N SER A 9 -4.46 29.17 10.07
CA SER A 9 -3.64 28.02 9.71
C SER A 9 -4.39 26.71 10.06
N SER A 10 -4.78 25.96 9.03
CA SER A 10 -5.49 24.70 9.16
C SER A 10 -4.61 23.63 9.80
N ARG A 11 -4.71 23.48 11.12
CA ARG A 11 -4.18 22.32 11.85
C ARG A 11 -4.88 21.07 11.33
N LYS A 12 -4.29 20.36 10.35
CA LYS A 12 -4.54 18.91 10.24
C LYS A 12 -4.21 18.32 11.62
N SER A 13 -5.24 17.87 12.33
CA SER A 13 -5.17 17.43 13.72
C SER A 13 -4.01 16.43 13.91
N ARG A 14 -3.21 16.62 14.96
CA ARG A 14 -2.12 15.72 15.36
C ARG A 14 -2.57 14.24 15.38
N LYS A 15 -3.85 13.99 15.67
CA LYS A 15 -4.48 12.67 15.63
C LYS A 15 -4.44 12.03 14.24
N THR A 16 -4.79 12.75 13.18
CA THR A 16 -4.76 12.26 11.79
C THR A 16 -3.35 11.87 11.34
N ARG A 17 -2.33 12.58 11.84
CA ARG A 17 -0.93 12.25 11.57
C ARG A 17 -0.53 10.93 12.23
N ILE A 18 -0.89 10.73 13.49
CA ILE A 18 -0.57 9.50 14.25
C ILE A 18 -1.31 8.29 13.65
N THR A 19 -2.60 8.40 13.37
CA THR A 19 -3.39 7.29 12.80
C THR A 19 -2.84 6.86 11.44
N SER A 20 -2.50 7.82 10.57
CA SER A 20 -1.89 7.49 9.28
C SER A 20 -0.54 6.77 9.44
N TRP A 21 0.26 7.13 10.44
CA TRP A 21 1.56 6.51 10.71
C TRP A 21 1.43 5.07 11.20
N MET A 22 0.48 4.81 12.10
CA MET A 22 0.18 3.45 12.56
C MET A 22 -0.31 2.58 11.42
N LEU A 23 -1.19 3.11 10.57
CA LEU A 23 -1.69 2.39 9.39
C LEU A 23 -0.56 2.06 8.39
N GLN A 24 0.35 3.01 8.16
CA GLN A 24 1.53 2.82 7.30
C GLN A 24 2.46 1.74 7.85
N LEU A 25 2.78 1.77 9.15
CA LEU A 25 3.65 0.77 9.76
C LEU A 25 3.04 -0.63 9.67
N LEU A 26 1.75 -0.76 9.97
CA LEU A 26 1.05 -2.05 9.91
C LEU A 26 0.99 -2.58 8.48
N ALA A 27 0.61 -1.73 7.52
CA ALA A 27 0.60 -2.12 6.10
C ALA A 27 2.00 -2.49 5.61
N ALA A 28 3.01 -1.66 5.88
CA ALA A 28 4.39 -1.91 5.48
C ALA A 28 4.90 -3.25 6.02
N ALA A 29 4.69 -3.52 7.31
CA ALA A 29 5.08 -4.80 7.91
C ALA A 29 4.38 -5.99 7.22
N ALA A 30 3.07 -5.89 6.96
CA ALA A 30 2.31 -6.93 6.29
C ALA A 30 2.82 -7.19 4.86
N PHE A 31 3.08 -6.13 4.08
CA PHE A 31 3.58 -6.27 2.71
C PHE A 31 5.03 -6.76 2.65
N ILE A 32 5.89 -6.31 3.55
CA ILE A 32 7.26 -6.80 3.62
C ILE A 32 7.26 -8.28 3.99
N ALA A 33 6.45 -8.71 4.96
CA ALA A 33 6.31 -10.12 5.32
C ALA A 33 5.73 -10.95 4.17
N ALA A 34 4.65 -10.49 3.53
CA ALA A 34 4.02 -11.18 2.41
C ALA A 34 4.95 -11.29 1.20
N GLY A 35 5.66 -10.21 0.85
CA GLY A 35 6.61 -10.20 -0.25
C GLY A 35 7.83 -11.07 0.06
N SER A 36 8.32 -11.05 1.30
CA SER A 36 9.42 -11.92 1.73
C SER A 36 9.01 -13.39 1.68
N ALA A 37 7.79 -13.74 2.09
CA ALA A 37 7.25 -15.10 1.96
C ALA A 37 7.17 -15.55 0.49
N LYS A 38 6.78 -14.63 -0.42
CA LYS A 38 6.81 -14.88 -1.87
C LYS A 38 8.23 -15.10 -2.35
N LEU A 39 9.22 -14.30 -1.96
CA LEU A 39 10.61 -14.46 -2.42
C LEU A 39 11.31 -15.69 -1.82
N ALA A 40 11.00 -16.03 -0.56
CA ALA A 40 11.51 -17.21 0.13
C ALA A 40 10.91 -18.53 -0.41
N ALA A 41 10.02 -18.47 -1.41
CA ALA A 41 9.39 -19.63 -2.04
C ALA A 41 8.76 -20.59 -1.01
N ILE A 42 8.09 -20.03 0.01
CA ILE A 42 7.35 -20.84 0.99
C ILE A 42 6.32 -21.67 0.21
N PRO A 43 6.16 -22.99 0.48
CA PRO A 43 5.34 -23.89 -0.34
C PRO A 43 3.93 -23.34 -0.64
N MET A 44 3.27 -22.79 0.38
CA MET A 44 1.95 -22.16 0.24
C MET A 44 1.92 -21.07 -0.85
N MET A 45 2.95 -20.23 -0.96
CA MET A 45 3.01 -19.16 -1.97
C MET A 45 3.36 -19.71 -3.35
N VAL A 46 4.19 -20.74 -3.42
CA VAL A 46 4.53 -21.42 -4.69
C VAL A 46 3.26 -22.04 -5.29
N ASP A 47 2.52 -22.81 -4.48
CA ASP A 47 1.27 -23.46 -4.87
C ASP A 47 0.21 -22.45 -5.30
N LEU A 48 0.11 -21.31 -4.59
CA LEU A 48 -0.83 -20.23 -4.93
C LEU A 48 -0.55 -19.69 -6.34
N PHE A 49 0.71 -19.40 -6.66
CA PHE A 49 1.09 -18.86 -7.96
C PHE A 49 1.11 -19.92 -9.08
N ASP A 50 1.32 -21.19 -8.77
CA ASP A 50 1.15 -22.28 -9.74
C ASP A 50 -0.31 -22.41 -10.18
N LYS A 51 -1.27 -22.24 -9.26
CA LYS A 51 -2.70 -22.20 -9.60
C LYS A 51 -3.07 -21.04 -10.53
N ILE A 52 -2.32 -19.94 -10.49
CA ILE A 52 -2.52 -18.81 -11.41
C ILE A 52 -2.15 -19.21 -12.85
N GLY A 53 -1.21 -20.13 -13.03
CA GLY A 53 -0.85 -20.68 -14.34
C GLY A 53 0.09 -19.83 -15.19
N PHE A 54 0.48 -18.64 -14.72
CA PHE A 54 1.42 -17.74 -15.43
C PHE A 54 2.90 -18.01 -15.08
N GLY A 55 3.17 -19.00 -14.22
CA GLY A 55 4.50 -19.41 -13.80
C GLY A 55 5.06 -18.63 -12.61
N GLN A 56 6.20 -19.12 -12.09
CA GLN A 56 6.80 -18.67 -10.83
C GLN A 56 7.46 -17.28 -10.92
N TRP A 57 7.73 -16.75 -12.11
CA TRP A 57 8.29 -15.39 -12.26
C TRP A 57 7.31 -14.34 -11.74
N LEU A 58 5.99 -14.55 -11.89
CA LEU A 58 4.96 -13.63 -11.40
C LEU A 58 4.99 -13.54 -9.87
N ARG A 59 5.30 -14.66 -9.18
CA ARG A 59 5.51 -14.68 -7.72
C ARG A 59 6.67 -13.77 -7.32
N ILE A 60 7.80 -13.91 -8.01
CA ILE A 60 9.01 -13.14 -7.73
C ILE A 60 8.75 -11.65 -8.00
N PHE A 61 8.15 -11.32 -9.14
CA PHE A 61 7.79 -9.95 -9.50
C PHE A 61 6.87 -9.31 -8.46
N THR A 62 5.79 -10.01 -8.08
CA THR A 62 4.84 -9.53 -7.07
C THR A 62 5.52 -9.36 -5.71
N GLY A 63 6.39 -10.29 -5.32
CA GLY A 63 7.14 -10.21 -4.07
C GLY A 63 8.06 -8.98 -3.99
N ILE A 64 8.76 -8.66 -5.09
CA ILE A 64 9.59 -7.45 -5.19
C ILE A 64 8.71 -6.20 -5.07
N VAL A 65 7.62 -6.14 -5.82
CA VAL A 65 6.67 -5.01 -5.78
C VAL A 65 6.11 -4.79 -4.38
N GLU A 66 5.74 -5.84 -3.67
CA GLU A 66 5.22 -5.76 -2.31
C GLU A 66 6.27 -5.24 -1.31
N ILE A 67 7.52 -5.72 -1.39
CA ILE A 67 8.60 -5.22 -0.51
C ILE A 67 8.93 -3.76 -0.83
N THR A 68 9.13 -3.42 -2.10
CA THR A 68 9.45 -2.04 -2.51
C THR A 68 8.31 -1.09 -2.16
N GLY A 69 7.06 -1.48 -2.40
CA GLY A 69 5.89 -0.71 -2.01
C GLY A 69 5.77 -0.55 -0.50
N GLY A 70 6.00 -1.63 0.26
CA GLY A 70 5.99 -1.61 1.72
C GLY A 70 7.04 -0.67 2.30
N LEU A 71 8.26 -0.67 1.75
CA LEU A 71 9.31 0.28 2.12
C LEU A 71 8.93 1.72 1.73
N ALA A 72 8.33 1.92 0.56
CA ALA A 72 7.86 3.23 0.13
C ALA A 72 6.76 3.82 1.04
N LEU A 73 5.97 2.98 1.73
CA LEU A 73 5.00 3.44 2.74
C LEU A 73 5.66 4.04 3.98
N LEU A 74 6.91 3.68 4.30
CA LEU A 74 7.61 4.18 5.49
C LEU A 74 8.16 5.59 5.30
N ILE A 75 8.33 6.03 4.06
CA ILE A 75 8.87 7.35 3.70
C ILE A 75 7.69 8.28 3.40
N PRO A 76 7.44 9.33 4.20
CA PRO A 76 6.26 10.20 4.05
C PRO A 76 6.10 10.88 2.67
N ALA A 77 7.20 11.04 1.95
CA ALA A 77 7.23 11.61 0.61
C ALA A 77 6.76 10.61 -0.47
N THR A 78 7.03 9.32 -0.30
CA THR A 78 6.67 8.26 -1.27
C THR A 78 5.46 7.45 -0.84
N ALA A 79 4.94 7.63 0.38
CA ALA A 79 3.84 6.83 0.93
C ALA A 79 2.57 6.83 0.07
N ALA A 80 2.25 7.93 -0.61
CA ALA A 80 1.13 7.98 -1.54
C ALA A 80 1.36 7.06 -2.75
N TYR A 81 2.56 7.11 -3.35
CA TYR A 81 2.94 6.25 -4.47
C TYR A 81 2.97 4.77 -4.06
N GLY A 82 3.61 4.45 -2.93
CA GLY A 82 3.61 3.08 -2.38
C GLY A 82 2.20 2.57 -2.13
N GLY A 83 1.32 3.41 -1.56
CA GLY A 83 -0.09 3.06 -1.34
C GLY A 83 -0.84 2.75 -2.64
N VAL A 84 -0.65 3.53 -3.71
CA VAL A 84 -1.29 3.27 -5.01
C VAL A 84 -0.77 1.99 -5.64
N VAL A 85 0.55 1.80 -5.70
CA VAL A 85 1.16 0.59 -6.30
C VAL A 85 0.69 -0.68 -5.58
N LEU A 86 0.69 -0.65 -4.25
CA LEU A 86 0.22 -1.78 -3.45
C LEU A 86 -1.29 -1.98 -3.57
N ALA A 87 -2.09 -0.92 -3.64
CA ALA A 87 -3.53 -1.02 -3.88
C ALA A 87 -3.83 -1.67 -5.25
N CYS A 88 -3.15 -1.26 -6.31
CA CYS A 88 -3.27 -1.90 -7.63
C CYS A 88 -2.88 -3.38 -7.56
N THR A 89 -1.79 -3.70 -6.87
CA THR A 89 -1.34 -5.10 -6.68
C THR A 89 -2.38 -5.93 -5.95
N MET A 90 -3.00 -5.40 -4.89
CA MET A 90 -4.06 -6.09 -4.16
C MET A 90 -5.35 -6.20 -4.95
N ALA A 91 -5.71 -5.22 -5.78
CA ALA A 91 -6.86 -5.31 -6.67
C ALA A 91 -6.72 -6.50 -7.64
N VAL A 92 -5.54 -6.66 -8.26
CA VAL A 92 -5.22 -7.83 -9.08
C VAL A 92 -5.27 -9.11 -8.24
N GLY A 93 -4.68 -9.11 -7.04
CA GLY A 93 -4.72 -10.27 -6.14
C GLY A 93 -6.13 -10.71 -5.74
N VAL A 94 -7.03 -9.75 -5.50
CA VAL A 94 -8.46 -10.00 -5.22
C VAL A 94 -9.14 -10.61 -6.45
N MET A 95 -8.93 -10.02 -7.64
CA MET A 95 -9.47 -10.58 -8.89
C MET A 95 -9.00 -12.01 -9.12
N THR A 96 -7.71 -12.28 -8.90
CA THR A 96 -7.14 -13.63 -9.03
C THR A 96 -7.75 -14.64 -8.05
N HIS A 97 -8.01 -14.24 -6.79
CA HIS A 97 -8.72 -15.11 -5.84
C HIS A 97 -10.17 -15.38 -6.25
N LEU A 98 -10.89 -14.36 -6.72
CA LEU A 98 -12.30 -14.48 -7.10
C LEU A 98 -12.51 -15.24 -8.42
N LEU A 99 -11.58 -15.11 -9.36
CA LEU A 99 -11.78 -15.60 -10.74
C LEU A 99 -10.99 -16.87 -11.07
N ILE A 100 -9.87 -17.13 -10.39
CA ILE A 100 -8.92 -18.19 -10.80
C ILE A 100 -8.69 -19.21 -9.68
N ILE A 101 -8.17 -18.76 -8.53
CA ILE A 101 -7.68 -19.67 -7.49
C ILE A 101 -8.81 -20.22 -6.62
N GLY A 102 -9.86 -19.41 -6.42
CA GLY A 102 -10.80 -19.60 -5.33
C GLY A 102 -10.16 -19.34 -3.96
N GLY A 103 -10.90 -19.66 -2.88
CA GLY A 103 -10.43 -19.45 -1.51
C GLY A 103 -10.87 -18.12 -0.91
N ASN A 104 -10.17 -17.66 0.14
CA ASN A 104 -10.58 -16.50 0.91
C ASN A 104 -9.84 -15.22 0.47
N PRO A 105 -10.50 -14.26 -0.22
CA PRO A 105 -9.88 -13.00 -0.63
C PRO A 105 -9.76 -11.99 0.51
N ALA A 106 -10.26 -12.28 1.72
CA ALA A 106 -10.31 -11.33 2.83
C ALA A 106 -8.96 -10.66 3.16
N PRO A 107 -7.80 -11.37 3.19
CA PRO A 107 -6.52 -10.71 3.45
C PRO A 107 -6.15 -9.67 2.37
N ALA A 108 -6.39 -9.98 1.10
CA ALA A 108 -6.12 -9.07 -0.01
C ALA A 108 -7.06 -7.86 0.01
N ILE A 109 -8.34 -8.06 0.34
CA ILE A 109 -9.33 -6.97 0.49
C ILE A 109 -8.94 -6.06 1.65
N MET A 110 -8.56 -6.62 2.80
CA MET A 110 -8.14 -5.83 3.96
C MET A 110 -6.93 -4.95 3.63
N LEU A 111 -5.90 -5.53 2.99
CA LEU A 111 -4.71 -4.80 2.57
C LEU A 111 -5.00 -3.75 1.49
N LEU A 112 -5.95 -4.03 0.58
CA LEU A 112 -6.44 -3.07 -0.40
C LEU A 112 -7.06 -1.85 0.28
N ILE A 113 -7.95 -2.06 1.26
CA ILE A 113 -8.60 -0.98 2.00
C ILE A 113 -7.56 -0.15 2.77
N MET A 114 -6.61 -0.81 3.43
CA MET A 114 -5.53 -0.13 4.17
C MET A 114 -4.67 0.74 3.24
N THR A 115 -4.22 0.20 2.11
CA THR A 115 -3.35 0.92 1.17
C THR A 115 -4.06 2.04 0.44
N ALA A 116 -5.31 1.83 0.03
CA ALA A 116 -6.17 2.87 -0.53
C ALA A 116 -6.40 4.01 0.48
N SER A 117 -6.63 3.67 1.76
CA SER A 117 -6.78 4.66 2.83
C SER A 117 -5.49 5.47 3.05
N ILE A 118 -4.32 4.82 3.02
CA ILE A 118 -3.02 5.51 3.12
C ILE A 118 -2.84 6.45 1.92
N ALA A 119 -3.06 5.97 0.70
CA ALA A 119 -2.95 6.76 -0.52
C ALA A 119 -3.88 7.99 -0.46
N TYR A 120 -5.13 7.81 -0.03
CA TYR A 120 -6.09 8.89 0.13
C TYR A 120 -5.68 9.92 1.18
N LEU A 121 -5.22 9.47 2.37
CA LEU A 121 -4.80 10.35 3.46
C LEU A 121 -3.49 11.10 3.18
N ARG A 122 -2.61 10.51 2.37
CA ARG A 122 -1.29 11.07 2.01
C ARG A 122 -1.24 11.72 0.63
N ARG A 123 -2.38 11.85 -0.06
CA ARG A 123 -2.49 12.48 -1.39
C ARG A 123 -1.92 13.91 -1.47
N GLU A 124 -1.80 14.61 -0.35
CA GLU A 124 -1.21 15.96 -0.37
C GLU A 124 0.32 15.96 -0.38
N SER A 125 0.97 14.88 0.09
CA SER A 125 2.40 14.67 -0.16
C SER A 125 2.69 14.54 -1.67
N PHE A 126 1.73 14.01 -2.44
CA PHE A 126 1.82 13.87 -3.89
C PHE A 126 1.91 15.23 -4.60
N LEU A 127 1.15 16.23 -4.12
CA LEU A 127 1.12 17.57 -4.70
C LEU A 127 2.39 18.39 -4.40
N ILE A 128 3.02 18.18 -3.24
CA ILE A 128 4.28 18.87 -2.89
C ILE A 128 5.43 18.45 -3.80
N PHE A 129 5.47 17.19 -4.24
CA PHE A 129 6.46 16.73 -5.22
C PHE A 129 6.13 17.21 -6.64
N SER A 130 4.85 17.30 -7.01
CA SER A 130 4.42 17.76 -8.35
C SER A 130 4.37 19.28 -8.52
N GLY A 131 4.46 20.06 -7.43
CA GLY A 131 4.34 21.51 -7.40
C GLY A 131 5.65 22.31 -7.53
N LYS A 132 6.80 21.64 -7.72
CA LYS A 132 8.01 22.33 -8.21
C LYS A 132 7.96 22.39 -9.75
N LYS A 133 7.30 23.42 -10.28
CA LYS A 133 7.55 23.95 -11.62
C LYS A 133 7.72 25.46 -11.50
#